data_AF-A0A1G7JDA3-F1
#
_entry.id   AF-A0A1G7JDA3-F1
#
_cell.length_a   1.000
_cell.length_b   1.000
_cell.length_c   1.000
_cell.angle_alpha   90.00
_cell.angle_beta   90.00
_cell.angle_gamma   90.00
#
_symmetry.space_group_name_H-M   'P 1'
#
loop_
_entity.id
_entity.type
_entity.pdbx_description
1 polymer ?
#
loop_
_entity_poly.entity_id
_entity_poly.type
_entity_poly.pdbx_seq_one_letter_code
_entity_poly.pdbx_strand_id
1 'polypeptide(L)'
;MKQVERDLLILLHEDRYSEQQIQYAVKQISDMLTMVETMEYLCNVMEVADCNKNRVTSKRSVLQRAFSRKEHKAFEFIVHKN
;
A
#
# COMPACT_ATOMS: atom_id res chain seq x y z
N MET A 1 1.96 -19.72 -7.76
CA MET A 1 1.81 -18.69 -6.71
C MET A 1 2.41 -19.27 -5.43
N LYS A 2 3.62 -18.87 -4.99
CA LYS A 2 4.36 -19.69 -3.99
C LYS A 2 5.30 -18.97 -3.00
N GLN A 3 5.42 -17.64 -3.00
CA GLN A 3 6.45 -16.99 -2.15
C GLN A 3 5.91 -15.93 -1.20
N VAL A 4 5.08 -15.00 -1.69
CA VAL A 4 4.58 -13.88 -0.87
C VAL A 4 3.74 -14.32 0.34
N GLU A 5 3.00 -15.43 0.23
CA GLU A 5 2.13 -15.94 1.30
C GLU A 5 2.91 -16.50 2.52
N ARG A 6 4.15 -16.97 2.32
CA ARG A 6 4.94 -17.58 3.41
C ARG A 6 5.58 -16.54 4.33
N ASP A 7 5.94 -15.38 3.79
CA ASP A 7 6.72 -14.39 4.53
C ASP A 7 5.88 -13.68 5.61
N LEU A 8 4.56 -13.56 5.40
CA LEU A 8 3.61 -13.05 6.40
C LEU A 8 3.46 -13.99 7.62
N LEU A 9 3.67 -15.30 7.43
CA LEU A 9 3.47 -16.32 8.47
C LEU A 9 4.61 -16.40 9.48
N ILE A 10 5.83 -16.06 9.07
CA ILE A 10 7.02 -16.06 9.95
C ILE A 10 6.90 -14.96 11.03
N LEU A 11 6.24 -13.86 10.70
CA LEU A 11 6.08 -12.69 11.58
C LEU A 11 5.14 -12.94 12.77
N LEU A 12 4.30 -13.98 12.74
CA LEU A 12 3.21 -14.17 13.71
C LEU A 12 3.53 -15.11 14.89
N HIS A 13 4.69 -15.76 14.90
CA HIS A 13 5.31 -16.40 16.09
C HIS A 13 4.37 -17.14 17.07
N GLU A 14 3.42 -17.95 16.58
CA GLU A 14 2.65 -18.89 17.40
C GLU A 14 2.78 -20.33 16.86
N ASP A 15 2.77 -21.29 17.78
CA ASP A 15 3.02 -22.72 17.53
C ASP A 15 2.04 -23.29 16.48
N ARG A 16 2.54 -23.35 15.25
CA ARG A 16 2.01 -24.05 14.06
C ARG A 16 0.49 -23.96 13.86
N TYR A 17 0.04 -22.87 13.26
CA TYR A 17 -1.29 -22.81 12.64
C TYR A 17 -1.52 -23.98 11.67
N SER A 18 -2.72 -24.56 11.72
CA SER A 18 -3.19 -25.47 10.67
C SER A 18 -3.38 -24.72 9.35
N GLU A 19 -3.36 -25.44 8.23
CA GLU A 19 -3.59 -24.85 6.91
C GLU A 19 -4.92 -24.07 6.83
N GLN A 20 -5.98 -24.55 7.48
CA GLN A 20 -7.26 -23.86 7.52
C GLN A 20 -7.19 -22.53 8.28
N GLN A 21 -6.47 -22.49 9.40
CA GLN A 21 -6.26 -21.26 10.16
C GLN A 21 -5.41 -20.25 9.37
N ILE A 22 -4.42 -20.73 8.62
CA ILE A 22 -3.62 -19.92 7.71
C ILE A 22 -4.50 -19.30 6.63
N GLN A 23 -5.32 -20.11 5.94
CA GLN A 23 -6.21 -19.61 4.90
C GLN A 23 -7.22 -18.59 5.43
N TYR A 24 -7.71 -18.79 6.65
CA TYR A 24 -8.60 -17.84 7.31
C TYR A 24 -7.91 -16.51 7.61
N ALA A 25 -6.69 -16.53 8.16
CA ALA A 25 -5.91 -15.34 8.44
C ALA A 25 -5.55 -14.56 7.16
N VAL A 26 -5.15 -15.28 6.10
CA VAL A 26 -4.88 -14.68 4.78
C VAL A 26 -6.13 -14.01 4.22
N LYS A 27 -7.29 -14.66 4.33
CA LYS A 27 -8.56 -14.06 3.91
C LYS A 27 -8.88 -12.78 4.68
N GLN A 28 -8.75 -12.79 6.01
CA GLN A 28 -8.98 -11.61 6.86
C GLN A 28 -8.08 -10.43 6.43
N ILE A 29 -6.79 -10.69 6.21
CA ILE A 29 -5.83 -9.68 5.75
C ILE A 29 -6.24 -9.17 4.35
N SER A 30 -6.58 -10.07 3.43
CA SER A 30 -7.02 -9.71 2.08
C SER A 30 -8.28 -8.83 2.11
N ASP A 31 -9.26 -9.19 2.93
CA ASP A 31 -10.50 -8.42 3.09
C ASP A 31 -10.21 -7.02 3.63
N MET A 32 -9.31 -6.91 4.62
CA MET A 32 -8.85 -5.61 5.14
C MET A 32 -8.13 -4.76 4.10
N LEU A 33 -7.19 -5.35 3.35
CA LEU A 33 -6.41 -4.65 2.32
C LEU A 33 -7.30 -4.18 1.17
N THR A 34 -8.30 -4.96 0.77
CA THR A 34 -9.20 -4.62 -0.34
C THR A 34 -9.97 -3.31 -0.09
N MET A 35 -10.23 -2.97 1.17
CA MET A 35 -10.90 -1.70 1.53
C MET A 35 -10.00 -0.47 1.36
N VAL A 36 -8.69 -0.62 1.55
CA VAL A 36 -7.73 0.51 1.60
C VAL A 36 -6.83 0.62 0.36
N GLU A 37 -6.63 -0.47 -0.38
CA GLU A 37 -5.81 -0.51 -1.61
C GLU A 37 -6.56 0.02 -2.84
N THR A 38 -7.49 0.95 -2.62
CA THR A 38 -8.20 1.64 -3.70
C THR A 38 -7.55 2.98 -3.99
N MET A 39 -7.50 3.35 -5.26
CA MET A 39 -7.00 4.67 -5.66
C MET A 39 -7.83 5.81 -5.04
N GLU A 40 -9.11 5.57 -4.74
CA GLU A 40 -9.97 6.52 -4.05
C GLU A 40 -9.50 6.76 -2.61
N TYR A 41 -9.30 5.69 -1.83
CA TYR A 41 -8.76 5.79 -0.48
C TYR A 41 -7.39 6.47 -0.48
N LEU A 42 -6.50 6.08 -1.39
CA LEU A 42 -5.18 6.70 -1.55
C LEU A 42 -5.25 8.19 -1.88
N CYS A 43 -6.20 8.65 -2.71
CA CYS A 43 -6.37 10.09 -2.97
C CYS A 43 -6.85 10.86 -1.74
N ASN A 44 -7.60 10.21 -0.86
CA ASN A 44 -8.12 10.81 0.37
C ASN A 44 -7.00 10.97 1.40
N VAL A 45 -6.17 9.96 1.58
CA VAL A 45 -5.15 9.93 2.65
C VAL A 45 -3.74 10.35 2.19
N MET A 46 -3.43 10.35 0.89
CA MET A 46 -2.11 10.70 0.37
C MET A 46 -2.12 11.98 -0.46
N GLU A 47 -0.96 12.60 -0.56
CA GLU A 47 -0.70 13.72 -1.46
C GLU A 47 0.73 13.68 -2.02
N VAL A 48 0.93 14.37 -3.14
CA VAL A 48 2.24 14.57 -3.72
C VAL A 48 2.70 15.99 -3.42
N ALA A 49 3.82 16.12 -2.70
CA ALA A 49 4.55 17.36 -2.53
C ALA A 49 5.68 17.44 -3.58
N ASP A 50 5.48 18.22 -4.64
CA ASP A 50 6.47 18.46 -5.69
C ASP A 50 7.18 19.79 -5.43
N CYS A 51 8.34 19.74 -4.76
CA CYS A 51 9.13 20.93 -4.44
C CYS A 51 9.68 21.60 -5.71
N ASN A 52 9.89 20.85 -6.79
CA ASN A 52 10.31 21.44 -8.08
C ASN A 52 9.25 22.39 -8.65
N LYS A 53 7.99 22.24 -8.23
CA LYS A 53 6.85 23.06 -8.67
C LYS A 53 6.22 23.86 -7.54
N ASN A 54 6.82 23.84 -6.34
CA ASN A 54 6.27 24.46 -5.13
C ASN A 54 4.78 24.14 -4.92
N ARG A 55 4.39 22.87 -5.08
CA ARG A 55 2.97 22.46 -5.08
C ARG A 55 2.75 21.17 -4.33
N VAL A 56 1.69 21.16 -3.52
CA VAL A 56 1.13 19.95 -2.90
C VAL A 56 -0.22 19.63 -3.55
N THR A 57 -0.47 18.36 -3.89
CA THR A 57 -1.75 17.95 -4.50
C THR A 57 -2.12 16.50 -4.28
N SER A 58 -3.40 16.24 -4.09
CA SER A 58 -4.00 14.89 -3.99
C SER A 58 -4.78 14.50 -5.24
N LYS A 59 -4.55 15.18 -6.37
CA LYS A 59 -5.24 14.88 -7.63
C LYS A 59 -4.95 13.44 -8.06
N ARG A 60 -6.01 12.68 -8.34
CA ARG A 60 -5.93 11.27 -8.76
C ARG A 60 -4.91 11.01 -9.87
N SER A 61 -4.96 11.80 -10.94
CA SER A 61 -4.04 11.64 -12.09
C SER A 61 -2.58 11.89 -11.73
N VAL A 62 -2.30 12.74 -10.74
CA VAL A 62 -0.94 13.03 -10.26
C VAL A 62 -0.45 11.89 -9.39
N LEU A 63 -1.25 11.44 -8.41
CA LEU A 63 -0.91 10.31 -7.55
C LEU A 63 -0.75 9.01 -8.35
N GLN A 64 -1.66 8.71 -9.30
CA GLN A 64 -1.54 7.55 -10.19
C GLN A 64 -0.21 7.57 -10.95
N ARG A 65 0.16 8.73 -11.49
CA ARG A 65 1.44 8.90 -12.19
C ARG A 65 2.63 8.80 -11.25
N ALA A 66 2.51 9.24 -10.00
CA ALA A 66 3.57 9.11 -9.00
C ALA A 66 3.79 7.63 -8.64
N PHE A 67 2.70 6.88 -8.40
CA PHE A 67 2.75 5.45 -8.07
C PHE A 67 3.18 4.56 -9.23
N SER A 68 2.84 4.91 -10.48
CA SER A 68 3.16 4.08 -11.65
C SER A 68 4.59 4.26 -12.17
N ARG A 69 5.37 5.22 -11.65
CA ARG A 69 6.73 5.46 -12.13
C ARG A 69 7.67 4.37 -11.64
N LYS A 70 8.54 3.91 -12.53
CA LYS A 70 9.63 2.99 -12.18
C LYS A 70 10.77 3.69 -11.41
N GLU A 71 10.95 4.98 -11.65
CA GLU A 71 12.00 5.78 -11.05
C GLU A 71 11.42 6.96 -10.27
N HIS A 72 12.00 7.23 -9.10
CA HIS A 72 11.61 8.36 -8.28
C HIS A 72 12.12 9.66 -8.88
N LYS A 73 11.28 10.70 -8.83
CA LYS A 73 11.68 12.05 -9.22
C LYS A 73 12.29 12.74 -8.00
N ALA A 74 13.45 13.37 -8.20
CA ALA A 74 14.10 14.15 -7.15
C ALA A 74 13.16 15.26 -6.64
N PHE A 75 13.15 15.46 -5.32
CA PHE A 75 12.35 16.50 -4.64
C PHE A 75 10.84 16.44 -4.92
N GLU A 76 10.32 15.24 -5.20
CA GLU A 76 8.90 14.93 -5.25
C GLU A 76 8.63 13.84 -4.22
N PHE A 77 7.74 14.10 -3.27
CA PHE A 77 7.47 13.22 -2.14
C PHE A 77 6.00 12.80 -2.14
N ILE A 78 5.75 11.53 -1.84
CA ILE A 78 4.39 11.04 -1.56
C ILE A 78 4.25 11.03 -0.04
N VAL A 79 3.30 11.81 0.46
CA VAL A 79 3.14 12.08 1.90
C VAL A 79 1.75 11.65 2.33
N HIS A 80 1.65 11.07 3.52
CA HIS A 80 0.36 10.83 4.16
C HIS A 80 -0.15 12.14 4.77
N LYS A 81 -1.40 12.51 4.50
CA LYS A 81 -2.06 13.64 5.12
C LYS A 81 -2.35 13.28 6.56
N ASN A 82 -1.69 13.93 7.51
CA ASN A 82 -2.02 13.83 8.93
C ASN A 82 -3.05 14.88 9.31
#